data_AF-A0A2D8C955-F1
#
_entry.id   AF-A0A2D8C955-F1
#
_cell.length_a   1.000
_cell.length_b   1.000
_cell.length_c   1.000
_cell.angle_alpha   90.00
_cell.angle_beta   90.00
_cell.angle_gamma   90.00
#
_symmetry.space_group_name_H-M   'P 1'
#
loop_
_entity.id
_entity.type
_entity.pdbx_description
1 polymer ?
#
loop_
_entity_poly.entity_id
_entity_poly.type
_entity_poly.pdbx_seq_one_letter_code
_entity_poly.pdbx_strand_id
1 'polypeptide(L)'
;MIFSQVWKKTREFVAENWKAVIAAFYAIFVWFYFKGKADKAKDVIKIKEDSHKKQLDAVEKAHDKEIALRDEALLEYEAIIAEIRADYKEKKKRLSKKKKEEVARLVEESKDNPSALTEQLSEKFGITYVRGGEE
;
A
#
# COMPACT_ATOMS: atom_id res chain seq x y z
N MET A 1 -27.83 68.01 -37.41
CA MET A 1 -27.53 69.16 -36.53
C MET A 1 -27.35 68.79 -35.05
N ILE A 2 -27.90 67.69 -34.56
CA ILE A 2 -27.80 67.30 -33.13
C ILE A 2 -26.36 66.93 -32.73
N PHE A 3 -25.61 66.26 -33.61
CA PHE A 3 -24.25 65.75 -33.33
C PHE A 3 -23.21 66.86 -33.06
N SER A 4 -23.28 67.99 -33.77
CA SER A 4 -22.34 69.10 -33.62
C SER A 4 -22.60 69.94 -32.37
N GLN A 5 -23.86 70.04 -31.93
CA GLN A 5 -24.22 70.68 -30.66
C GLN A 5 -23.78 69.84 -29.46
N VAL A 6 -23.96 68.52 -29.54
CA VAL A 6 -23.47 67.59 -28.52
C VAL A 6 -21.95 67.70 -28.41
N TRP A 7 -21.22 67.70 -29.54
CA TRP A 7 -19.76 67.83 -29.54
C TRP A 7 -19.23 69.10 -28.88
N LYS A 8 -19.88 70.25 -29.13
CA LYS A 8 -19.49 71.52 -28.49
C LYS A 8 -19.69 71.49 -26.98
N LYS A 9 -20.86 71.03 -26.51
CA LYS A 9 -21.15 70.88 -25.08
C LYS A 9 -20.23 69.87 -24.39
N THR A 10 -19.93 68.75 -25.06
CA THR A 10 -18.98 67.76 -24.54
C THR A 10 -17.59 68.36 -24.41
N ARG A 11 -17.15 69.18 -25.37
CA ARG A 11 -15.83 69.83 -25.32
C ARG A 11 -15.73 70.89 -24.23
N GLU A 12 -16.77 71.68 -24.02
CA GLU A 12 -16.86 72.64 -22.91
C GLU A 12 -16.83 71.93 -21.56
N PHE A 13 -17.63 70.86 -21.42
CA PHE A 13 -17.67 70.05 -20.20
C PHE A 13 -16.34 69.35 -19.90
N VAL A 14 -15.66 68.84 -20.94
CA VAL A 14 -14.33 68.21 -20.80
C VAL A 14 -13.27 69.24 -20.41
N ALA A 15 -13.34 70.48 -20.91
CA ALA A 15 -12.41 71.53 -20.52
C ALA A 15 -12.61 71.97 -19.07
N GLU A 16 -13.86 72.09 -18.62
CA GLU A 16 -14.22 72.49 -17.26
C GLU A 16 -14.00 71.36 -16.23
N ASN A 17 -14.27 70.11 -16.62
CA ASN A 17 -14.23 68.93 -15.74
C ASN A 17 -13.14 67.92 -16.15
N TRP A 18 -12.01 68.38 -16.68
CA TRP A 18 -10.94 67.51 -17.20
C TRP A 18 -10.43 66.49 -16.16
N LYS A 19 -10.39 66.87 -14.88
CA LYS A 19 -10.01 65.98 -13.76
C LYS A 19 -11.00 64.83 -13.59
N ALA A 20 -12.31 65.10 -13.73
CA ALA A 20 -13.35 64.07 -13.62
C ALA A 20 -13.29 63.08 -14.80
N VAL A 21 -12.99 63.58 -16.00
CA VAL A 21 -12.81 62.74 -17.19
C VAL A 21 -11.61 61.81 -17.01
N ILE A 22 -10.48 62.33 -16.53
CA ILE A 22 -9.30 61.49 -16.24
C ILE A 22 -9.61 60.46 -15.15
N ALA A 23 -10.31 60.86 -14.08
CA ALA A 23 -10.72 59.93 -13.03
C ALA A 23 -11.63 58.81 -13.55
N ALA A 24 -12.58 59.12 -14.43
CA ALA A 24 -13.44 58.14 -15.06
C ALA A 24 -12.66 57.19 -15.97
N PHE A 25 -11.75 57.71 -16.80
CA PHE A 25 -10.87 56.88 -17.63
C PHE A 25 -9.97 55.98 -16.78
N TYR A 26 -9.40 56.51 -15.70
CA TYR A 26 -8.59 55.72 -14.76
C TYR A 26 -9.41 54.60 -14.11
N ALA A 27 -10.64 54.89 -13.66
CA ALA A 27 -11.52 53.89 -13.08
C ALA A 27 -11.88 52.77 -14.08
N ILE A 28 -12.19 53.13 -15.33
CA ILE A 28 -12.47 52.16 -16.40
C ILE A 28 -11.22 51.32 -16.70
N PHE A 29 -10.06 51.95 -16.79
CA PHE A 29 -8.79 51.26 -17.04
C PHE A 29 -8.45 50.27 -15.91
N VAL A 30 -8.55 50.69 -14.65
CA VAL A 30 -8.35 49.84 -13.48
C VAL A 30 -9.34 48.67 -13.50
N TRP A 31 -10.63 48.93 -13.72
CA TRP A 31 -11.63 47.87 -13.79
C TRP A 31 -11.33 46.85 -14.88
N PHE A 32 -10.98 47.30 -16.09
CA PHE A 32 -10.63 46.40 -17.19
C PHE A 32 -9.37 45.58 -16.90
N TYR A 33 -8.33 46.23 -16.34
CA TYR A 33 -7.08 45.58 -15.96
C TYR A 33 -7.26 44.50 -14.89
N PHE A 34 -8.06 44.76 -13.85
CA PHE A 34 -8.32 43.80 -12.77
C PHE A 34 -9.30 42.69 -13.18
N LYS A 35 -10.30 43.00 -14.02
CA LYS A 35 -11.28 42.01 -14.50
C LYS A 35 -10.61 40.84 -15.22
N GLY A 36 -9.65 41.13 -16.11
CA GLY A 36 -8.91 40.08 -16.83
C GLY A 36 -8.01 39.20 -15.94
N LYS A 37 -7.58 39.70 -14.77
CA LYS A 37 -6.77 38.91 -13.82
C LYS A 37 -7.62 38.02 -12.93
N ALA A 38 -8.81 38.49 -12.54
CA ALA A 38 -9.72 37.73 -11.68
C ALA A 38 -10.19 36.42 -12.35
N ASP A 39 -10.50 36.47 -13.65
CA ASP A 39 -10.92 35.27 -14.39
C ASP A 39 -9.76 34.26 -14.54
N LYS A 40 -8.55 34.75 -14.89
CA LYS A 40 -7.36 33.89 -14.93
C LYS A 40 -7.04 33.26 -13.58
N ALA A 41 -7.20 33.98 -12.47
CA ALA A 41 -6.99 33.43 -11.14
C ALA A 41 -7.99 32.31 -10.82
N LYS A 42 -9.26 32.46 -11.20
CA LYS A 42 -10.28 31.40 -11.04
C LYS A 42 -9.95 30.17 -11.87
N ASP A 43 -9.50 30.34 -13.11
CA ASP A 43 -9.14 29.21 -13.98
C ASP A 43 -7.93 28.44 -13.42
N VAL A 44 -6.92 29.15 -12.92
CA VAL A 44 -5.77 28.52 -12.27
C VAL A 44 -6.19 27.74 -11.02
N ILE A 45 -7.11 28.27 -10.22
CA ILE A 45 -7.63 27.58 -9.04
C ILE A 45 -8.37 26.30 -9.46
N LYS A 46 -9.25 26.37 -10.45
CA LYS A 46 -9.97 25.20 -10.97
C LYS A 46 -9.03 24.13 -11.50
N ILE A 47 -8.03 24.52 -12.29
CA ILE A 47 -7.03 23.60 -12.83
C ILE A 47 -6.25 22.91 -11.69
N LYS A 48 -5.87 23.66 -10.65
CA LYS A 48 -5.20 23.11 -9.48
C LYS A 48 -6.09 22.12 -8.73
N GLU A 49 -7.36 22.48 -8.51
CA GLU A 49 -8.33 21.62 -7.83
C GLU A 49 -8.55 20.31 -8.60
N ASP A 50 -8.76 20.38 -9.92
CA ASP A 50 -8.93 19.20 -10.77
C ASP A 50 -7.67 18.34 -10.82
N SER A 51 -6.48 18.97 -10.87
CA SER A 51 -5.21 18.26 -10.80
C SER A 51 -5.05 17.51 -9.48
N HIS A 52 -5.35 18.16 -8.35
CA HIS A 52 -5.30 17.53 -7.03
C HIS A 52 -6.31 16.39 -6.90
N LYS A 53 -7.53 16.55 -7.40
CA LYS A 53 -8.52 15.45 -7.44
C LYS A 53 -8.00 14.25 -8.24
N LYS A 54 -7.39 14.50 -9.41
CA LYS A 54 -6.79 13.42 -10.22
C LYS A 54 -5.61 12.75 -9.51
N GLN A 55 -4.79 13.52 -8.79
CA GLN A 55 -3.69 12.96 -8.02
C GLN A 55 -4.21 12.09 -6.87
N LEU A 56 -5.23 12.55 -6.16
CA LEU A 56 -5.87 11.76 -5.09
C LEU A 56 -6.48 10.47 -5.62
N ASP A 57 -7.27 10.54 -6.70
CA ASP A 57 -7.88 9.37 -7.34
C ASP A 57 -6.81 8.36 -7.84
N ALA A 58 -5.69 8.86 -8.37
CA ALA A 58 -4.58 8.00 -8.79
C ALA A 58 -3.89 7.31 -7.61
N VAL A 59 -3.70 8.02 -6.49
CA VAL A 59 -3.10 7.47 -5.26
C VAL A 59 -4.03 6.45 -4.62
N GLU A 60 -5.33 6.76 -4.52
CA GLU A 60 -6.35 5.86 -3.96
C GLU A 60 -6.42 4.56 -4.77
N LYS A 61 -6.51 4.65 -6.09
CA LYS A 61 -6.48 3.46 -6.97
C LYS A 61 -5.19 2.66 -6.89
N ALA A 62 -4.05 3.32 -6.70
CA ALA A 62 -2.77 2.63 -6.51
C ALA A 62 -2.75 1.89 -5.17
N HIS A 63 -3.26 2.52 -4.12
CA HIS A 63 -3.34 1.94 -2.79
C HIS A 63 -4.30 0.75 -2.73
N ASP A 64 -5.48 0.85 -3.35
CA ASP A 64 -6.44 -0.26 -3.42
C ASP A 64 -5.84 -1.48 -4.13
N LYS A 65 -5.08 -1.24 -5.21
CA LYS A 65 -4.36 -2.31 -5.93
C LYS A 65 -3.26 -2.92 -5.08
N GLU A 66 -2.51 -2.10 -4.36
CA GLU A 66 -1.47 -2.57 -3.45
C GLU A 66 -2.06 -3.46 -2.35
N ILE A 67 -3.17 -3.05 -1.73
CA ILE A 67 -3.87 -3.85 -0.72
C ILE A 67 -4.32 -5.18 -1.31
N ALA A 68 -4.96 -5.16 -2.48
CA ALA A 68 -5.45 -6.38 -3.13
C ALA A 68 -4.31 -7.37 -3.42
N LEU A 69 -3.19 -6.89 -3.99
CA LEU A 69 -2.01 -7.71 -4.26
C LEU A 69 -1.35 -8.24 -2.97
N ARG A 70 -1.31 -7.41 -1.92
CA ARG A 70 -0.78 -7.80 -0.62
C ARG A 70 -1.63 -8.90 0.02
N ASP A 71 -2.95 -8.77 -0.03
CA ASP A 71 -3.87 -9.74 0.55
C ASP A 71 -3.81 -11.08 -0.22
N GLU A 72 -3.71 -11.04 -1.55
CA GLU A 72 -3.49 -12.23 -2.39
C GLU A 72 -2.17 -12.93 -2.01
N ALA A 73 -1.07 -12.18 -1.92
CA ALA A 73 0.23 -12.73 -1.53
C ALA A 73 0.24 -13.32 -0.11
N LEU A 74 -0.51 -12.72 0.82
CA LEU A 74 -0.66 -13.26 2.18
C LEU A 74 -1.44 -14.58 2.18
N LEU A 75 -2.52 -14.68 1.40
CA LEU A 75 -3.28 -15.92 1.28
C LEU A 75 -2.43 -17.06 0.67
N GLU A 76 -1.67 -16.76 -0.38
CA GLU A 76 -0.73 -17.73 -0.96
C GLU A 76 0.34 -18.17 0.04
N TYR A 77 0.94 -17.21 0.74
CA TYR A 77 1.94 -17.49 1.76
C TYR A 77 1.38 -18.39 2.88
N GLU A 78 0.20 -18.09 3.39
CA GLU A 78 -0.46 -18.90 4.42
C GLU A 78 -0.76 -20.32 3.92
N ALA A 79 -1.23 -20.46 2.67
CA ALA A 79 -1.48 -21.76 2.05
C ALA A 79 -0.20 -22.60 1.94
N ILE A 80 0.90 -22.01 1.44
CA ILE A 80 2.20 -22.68 1.32
C ILE A 80 2.73 -23.11 2.70
N ILE A 81 2.63 -22.23 3.69
CA ILE A 81 3.06 -22.56 5.06
C ILE A 81 2.21 -23.68 5.66
N ALA A 82 0.90 -23.68 5.41
CA ALA A 82 0.02 -24.75 5.86
C ALA A 82 0.38 -26.09 5.23
N GLU A 83 0.67 -26.11 3.92
CA GLU A 83 1.13 -27.29 3.19
C GLU A 83 2.44 -27.82 3.78
N ILE A 84 3.47 -26.96 3.91
CA ILE A 84 4.77 -27.34 4.48
C ILE A 84 4.60 -27.93 5.89
N ARG A 85 3.74 -27.34 6.73
CA ARG A 85 3.48 -27.83 8.08
C ARG A 85 2.78 -29.20 8.05
N ALA A 86 1.81 -29.40 7.17
CA ALA A 86 1.12 -30.67 7.00
C ALA A 86 2.10 -31.77 6.55
N ASP A 87 2.91 -31.46 5.55
CA ASP A 87 3.95 -32.31 5.00
C ASP A 87 4.97 -32.72 6.06
N TYR A 88 5.46 -31.76 6.83
CA TYR A 88 6.40 -32.02 7.92
C TYR A 88 5.77 -32.88 9.03
N LYS A 89 4.51 -32.62 9.38
CA LYS A 89 3.77 -33.42 10.37
C LYS A 89 3.59 -34.85 9.90
N GLU A 90 3.27 -35.08 8.64
CA GLU A 90 3.16 -36.42 8.06
C GLU A 90 4.51 -37.13 8.03
N LYS A 91 5.55 -36.47 7.52
CA LYS A 91 6.92 -37.01 7.49
C LYS A 91 7.41 -37.38 8.89
N LYS A 92 7.13 -36.54 9.90
CA LYS A 92 7.46 -36.83 11.31
C LYS A 92 6.68 -38.03 11.85
N LYS A 93 5.37 -38.14 11.56
CA LYS A 93 4.56 -39.31 11.95
C LYS A 93 5.09 -40.59 11.31
N ARG A 94 5.39 -40.56 10.01
CA ARG A 94 5.95 -41.70 9.27
C ARG A 94 7.31 -42.11 9.82
N LEU A 95 8.19 -41.16 10.11
CA LEU A 95 9.50 -41.42 10.70
C LEU A 95 9.36 -42.04 12.11
N SER A 96 8.44 -41.53 12.94
CA SER A 96 8.16 -42.10 14.26
C SER A 96 7.61 -43.53 14.15
N LYS A 97 6.70 -43.79 13.21
CA LYS A 97 6.16 -45.14 12.97
C LYS A 97 7.27 -46.10 12.53
N LYS A 98 8.07 -45.72 11.53
CA LYS A 98 9.23 -46.51 11.09
C LYS A 98 10.22 -46.79 12.22
N LYS A 99 10.55 -45.77 13.03
CA LYS A 99 11.43 -45.94 14.20
C LYS A 99 10.85 -46.94 15.20
N LYS A 100 9.55 -46.87 15.49
CA LYS A 100 8.87 -47.83 16.38
C LYS A 100 8.87 -49.25 15.82
N GLU A 101 8.55 -49.42 14.53
CA GLU A 101 8.56 -50.72 13.86
C GLU A 101 9.97 -51.34 13.85
N GLU A 102 11.00 -50.54 13.60
CA GLU A 102 12.37 -51.02 13.57
C GLU A 102 12.90 -51.36 14.97
N VAL A 103 12.55 -50.58 15.99
CA VAL A 103 12.82 -50.93 17.38
C VAL A 103 12.10 -52.23 17.77
N ALA A 104 10.84 -52.40 17.40
CA ALA A 104 10.09 -53.63 17.67
C ALA A 104 10.73 -54.85 17.00
N ARG A 105 11.18 -54.71 15.74
CA ARG A 105 11.89 -55.76 15.02
C ARG A 105 13.21 -56.13 15.72
N LEU A 106 14.01 -55.15 16.12
CA LEU A 106 15.26 -55.39 16.86
C LEU A 106 15.00 -56.10 18.19
N VAL A 107 13.94 -55.71 18.92
CA VAL A 107 13.53 -56.38 20.16
C VAL A 107 13.14 -57.83 19.93
N GLU A 108 12.41 -58.14 18.84
CA GLU A 108 12.05 -59.52 18.49
C GLU A 108 13.26 -60.36 18.07
N GLU A 109 14.15 -59.81 17.25
CA GLU A 109 15.38 -60.47 16.79
C GLU A 109 16.37 -60.73 17.93
N SER A 110 16.34 -59.91 19.00
CA SER A 110 17.28 -59.96 20.11
C SER A 110 16.70 -60.53 21.41
N LYS A 111 15.57 -61.26 21.34
CA LYS A 111 14.90 -61.87 22.52
C LYS A 111 15.83 -62.72 23.38
N ASP A 112 16.82 -63.37 22.76
CA ASP A 112 17.77 -64.27 23.44
C ASP A 112 19.04 -63.56 23.92
N ASN A 113 19.27 -62.28 23.58
CA ASN A 113 20.47 -61.54 23.99
C ASN A 113 20.23 -60.02 24.18
N PRO A 114 19.73 -59.60 25.35
CA PRO A 114 19.40 -58.20 25.64
C PRO A 114 20.61 -57.24 25.66
N SER A 115 21.83 -57.76 25.84
CA SER A 115 23.05 -56.94 25.80
C SER A 115 23.34 -56.46 24.37
N ALA A 116 23.20 -57.35 23.38
CA ALA A 116 23.41 -57.04 21.96
C ALA A 116 22.34 -56.06 21.42
N LEU A 117 21.11 -56.15 21.93
CA LEU A 117 20.03 -55.21 21.60
C LEU A 117 20.36 -53.77 22.00
N THR A 118 20.93 -53.62 23.20
CA THR A 118 21.24 -52.31 23.79
C THR A 118 22.34 -51.60 23.00
N GLU A 119 23.35 -52.36 22.58
CA GLU A 119 24.44 -51.87 21.72
C GLU A 119 23.91 -51.43 20.35
N GLN A 120 23.08 -52.26 19.70
CA GLN A 120 22.48 -51.93 18.39
C GLN A 120 21.53 -50.72 18.45
N LEU A 121 20.72 -50.57 19.50
CA LEU A 121 19.84 -49.40 19.66
C LEU A 121 20.62 -48.11 19.94
N SER A 122 21.73 -48.21 20.69
CA SER A 122 22.62 -47.07 20.95
C SER A 122 23.33 -46.62 19.68
N GLU A 123 23.85 -47.56 18.88
CA GLU A 123 24.59 -47.26 17.65
C GLU A 123 23.67 -46.69 16.54
N LYS A 124 22.47 -47.25 16.35
CA LYS A 124 21.55 -46.82 15.29
C LYS A 124 20.73 -45.58 15.63
N PHE A 125 20.40 -45.38 16.91
CA PHE A 125 19.44 -44.35 17.34
C PHE A 125 19.97 -43.40 18.41
N GLY A 126 21.21 -43.59 18.90
CA GLY A 126 21.85 -42.74 19.91
C GLY A 126 21.20 -42.83 21.30
N ILE A 127 20.57 -43.97 21.63
CA ILE A 127 19.83 -44.14 22.88
C ILE A 127 20.76 -44.71 23.95
N THR A 128 21.07 -43.91 24.97
CA THR A 128 21.86 -44.37 26.14
C THR A 128 20.98 -45.16 27.11
N TYR A 129 21.32 -46.43 27.35
CA TYR A 129 20.65 -47.25 28.36
C TYR A 129 21.20 -46.94 29.75
N VAL A 130 20.37 -46.33 30.60
CA VAL A 130 20.65 -46.18 32.03
C VAL A 130 19.99 -47.35 32.74
N ARG A 131 20.80 -48.29 33.23
CA ARG A 131 20.33 -49.39 34.08
C ARG A 131 19.79 -48.76 35.37
N GLY A 132 18.47 -48.71 35.52
CA GLY A 132 17.84 -48.32 36.78
C GLY A 132 18.22 -49.34 37.85
N GLY A 133 19.22 -48.99 38.66
CA GLY A 133 19.56 -49.71 39.87
C GLY A 133 18.47 -49.45 40.89
N GLU A 134 17.86 -50.53 41.37
CA GLU A 134 17.18 -50.59 42.65
C GLU A 134 18.19 -50.23 43.75
N GLU A 135 17.89 -49.20 44.54
CA GLU A 135 18.21 -49.14 45.97
C GLU A 135 16.88 -49.06 46.73
#